data_AF-A0A496VWH6-F1
#
_entry.id   AF-A0A496VWH6-F1
#
_cell.length_a   1.000
_cell.length_b   1.000
_cell.length_c   1.000
_cell.angle_alpha   90.00
_cell.angle_beta   90.00
_cell.angle_gamma   90.00
#
_symmetry.space_group_name_H-M   'P 1'
#
loop_
_entity.id
_entity.type
_entity.pdbx_description
1 polymer ?
#
loop_
_entity_poly.entity_id
_entity_poly.type
_entity_poly.pdbx_seq_one_letter_code
_entity_poly.pdbx_strand_id
1 'polypeptide(L)'
;MKLKSVLPLNRLTWLAIGSLFPLNLLAQQALPDLGAAQATDVDNQPVASATTFAGGVSVNPLAFLKEDNIDVQKPAKIVASITVDPKDVGQIADIVVYVSFANLDNQGNPALFMLDENGEVFSWDFDPINLVPFIPQVELQSTQQVDIYNSQLPEGKLQIFFGYLLADALIVNLAMQKKGPFGLAITV
;
A
#
# COMPACT_ATOMS: atom_id res chain seq x y z
N MET A 1 -20.72 -69.48 45.00
CA MET A 1 -21.98 -69.29 44.25
C MET A 1 -22.04 -67.83 43.79
N LYS A 2 -21.99 -67.64 42.46
CA LYS A 2 -22.21 -66.44 41.61
C LYS A 2 -21.39 -65.13 41.81
N LEU A 3 -20.73 -64.77 40.70
CA LEU A 3 -19.95 -63.57 40.36
C LEU A 3 -20.76 -62.26 40.35
N LYS A 4 -20.05 -61.12 40.49
CA LYS A 4 -19.99 -59.95 39.57
C LYS A 4 -18.93 -58.97 40.08
N SER A 5 -17.79 -58.81 39.40
CA SER A 5 -17.52 -57.91 38.26
C SER A 5 -17.13 -56.48 38.69
N VAL A 6 -15.84 -56.20 38.87
CA VAL A 6 -14.89 -55.44 38.00
C VAL A 6 -15.16 -53.94 37.79
N LEU A 7 -14.10 -53.17 38.09
CA LEU A 7 -13.64 -51.84 37.64
C LEU A 7 -13.99 -50.56 38.44
N PRO A 8 -12.97 -49.68 38.65
CA PRO A 8 -13.07 -48.46 39.46
C PRO A 8 -13.72 -47.30 38.68
N LEU A 9 -14.44 -46.44 39.41
CA LEU A 9 -14.98 -45.19 38.87
C LEU A 9 -13.81 -44.24 38.54
N ASN A 10 -13.45 -44.27 37.26
CA ASN A 10 -12.46 -43.42 36.64
C ASN A 10 -13.10 -42.07 36.28
N ARG A 11 -12.27 -41.01 36.36
CA ARG A 11 -12.38 -39.71 35.67
C ARG A 11 -13.30 -38.64 36.28
N LEU A 12 -12.68 -37.81 37.11
CA LEU A 12 -12.91 -36.36 37.13
C LEU A 12 -12.75 -35.81 35.70
N THR A 13 -13.85 -35.71 34.96
CA THR A 13 -13.90 -34.85 33.77
C THR A 13 -13.94 -33.41 34.27
N TRP A 14 -12.76 -32.78 34.36
CA TRP A 14 -12.69 -31.33 34.36
C TRP A 14 -13.32 -30.86 33.05
N LEU A 15 -14.47 -30.19 33.15
CA LEU A 15 -14.99 -29.35 32.09
C LEU A 15 -13.91 -28.30 31.81
N ALA A 16 -13.12 -28.53 30.76
CA ALA A 16 -12.42 -27.46 30.11
C ALA A 16 -13.50 -26.50 29.61
N ILE A 17 -13.78 -25.46 30.39
CA ILE A 17 -14.40 -24.25 29.88
C ILE A 17 -13.34 -23.66 28.96
N GLY A 18 -13.32 -24.14 27.73
CA GLY A 18 -12.59 -23.50 26.64
C GLY A 18 -13.07 -22.07 26.64
N SER A 19 -12.17 -21.16 26.97
CA SER A 19 -12.35 -19.73 26.81
C SER A 19 -12.93 -19.51 25.42
N LEU A 20 -14.14 -18.97 25.37
CA LEU A 20 -14.62 -18.23 24.21
C LEU A 20 -13.65 -17.05 24.08
N PHE A 21 -12.50 -17.27 23.47
CA PHE A 21 -11.84 -16.19 22.77
C PHE A 21 -12.87 -15.71 21.76
N PRO A 22 -13.36 -14.47 21.82
CA PRO A 22 -13.77 -13.87 20.57
C PRO A 22 -12.51 -13.95 19.70
N LEU A 23 -12.60 -14.74 18.62
CA LEU A 23 -11.79 -14.52 17.45
C LEU A 23 -12.08 -13.07 17.06
N ASN A 24 -11.36 -12.13 17.66
CA ASN A 24 -11.02 -10.89 17.02
C ASN A 24 -10.11 -11.31 15.88
N LEU A 25 -10.74 -11.85 14.85
CA LEU A 25 -10.27 -11.79 13.48
C LEU A 25 -10.14 -10.29 13.26
N LEU A 26 -8.95 -9.75 13.55
CA LEU A 26 -8.58 -8.42 13.13
C LEU A 26 -8.81 -8.44 11.63
N ALA A 27 -9.95 -7.91 11.20
CA ALA A 27 -10.17 -7.62 9.80
C ALA A 27 -9.02 -6.70 9.44
N GLN A 28 -8.01 -7.26 8.76
CA GLN A 28 -6.95 -6.47 8.17
C GLN A 28 -7.68 -5.47 7.27
N GLN A 29 -7.65 -4.20 7.66
CA GLN A 29 -8.46 -3.18 6.99
C GLN A 29 -8.11 -3.20 5.52
N ALA A 30 -9.11 -3.57 4.71
CA ALA A 30 -8.89 -3.79 3.29
C ALA A 30 -8.44 -2.47 2.66
N LEU A 31 -7.33 -2.52 1.93
CA LEU A 31 -6.87 -1.37 1.17
C LEU A 31 -7.82 -1.15 -0.01
N PRO A 32 -8.23 0.10 -0.27
CA PRO A 32 -9.01 0.40 -1.45
C PRO A 32 -8.28 0.02 -2.75
N ASP A 33 -8.99 -0.62 -3.68
CA ASP A 33 -8.46 -0.98 -5.00
C ASP A 33 -8.21 0.25 -5.88
N LEU A 34 -6.99 0.47 -6.34
CA LEU A 34 -6.58 1.61 -7.17
C LEU A 34 -6.60 1.28 -8.67
N GLY A 35 -6.84 0.01 -9.04
CA GLY A 35 -6.96 -0.45 -10.41
C GLY A 35 -5.70 -1.06 -10.99
N ALA A 36 -5.70 -1.21 -12.32
CA ALA A 36 -4.64 -1.85 -13.08
C ALA A 36 -3.42 -0.94 -13.28
N ALA A 37 -2.26 -1.56 -13.44
CA ALA A 37 -1.01 -0.87 -13.72
C ALA A 37 -1.00 -0.17 -15.07
N GLN A 38 -0.21 0.89 -15.16
CA GLN A 38 0.40 1.32 -16.41
C GLN A 38 1.84 0.84 -16.40
N ALA A 39 2.28 0.25 -17.51
CA ALA A 39 3.62 -0.24 -17.67
C ALA A 39 4.24 0.27 -18.96
N THR A 40 5.49 0.71 -18.90
CA THR A 40 6.27 1.20 -20.04
C THR A 40 7.65 0.58 -20.04
N ASP A 41 8.19 0.28 -21.23
CA ASP A 41 9.59 -0.15 -21.37
C ASP A 41 10.59 1.02 -21.35
N VAL A 42 11.88 0.72 -21.53
CA VAL A 42 12.97 1.71 -21.60
C VAL A 42 12.85 2.71 -22.75
N ASP A 43 12.10 2.37 -23.81
CA ASP A 43 11.82 3.26 -24.95
C ASP A 43 10.50 4.03 -24.77
N ASN A 44 9.96 4.00 -23.54
CA ASN A 44 8.69 4.60 -23.13
C ASN A 44 7.48 4.09 -23.94
N GLN A 45 7.56 2.85 -24.45
CA GLN A 45 6.45 2.20 -25.14
C GLN A 45 5.57 1.46 -24.12
N PRO A 46 4.23 1.54 -24.25
CA PRO A 46 3.33 0.80 -23.38
C PRO A 46 3.55 -0.72 -23.51
N VAL A 47 3.70 -1.39 -22.37
CA VAL A 47 3.76 -2.86 -22.29
C VAL A 47 2.60 -3.41 -21.46
N ALA A 48 2.17 -4.63 -21.76
CA ALA A 48 1.08 -5.27 -21.02
C ALA A 48 1.57 -5.74 -19.63
N SER A 49 0.80 -5.45 -18.59
CA SER A 49 1.01 -5.95 -17.24
C SER A 49 -0.33 -6.36 -16.62
N ALA A 50 -0.33 -7.49 -15.91
CA ALA A 50 -1.45 -7.95 -15.09
C ALA A 50 -1.40 -7.37 -13.66
N THR A 51 -0.43 -6.49 -13.36
CA THR A 51 -0.27 -5.89 -12.04
C THR A 51 -1.48 -5.03 -11.67
N THR A 52 -1.93 -5.14 -10.42
CA THR A 52 -2.97 -4.25 -9.85
C THR A 52 -2.50 -3.65 -8.55
N PHE A 53 -3.08 -2.51 -8.19
CA PHE A 53 -2.67 -1.73 -7.04
C PHE A 53 -3.83 -1.55 -6.06
N ALA A 54 -3.52 -1.55 -4.77
CA ALA A 54 -4.43 -1.14 -3.72
C ALA A 54 -3.68 -0.21 -2.77
N GLY A 55 -4.35 0.77 -2.19
CA GLY A 55 -3.70 1.72 -1.31
C GLY A 55 -4.67 2.73 -0.72
N GLY A 56 -4.23 3.39 0.34
CA GLY A 56 -5.03 4.42 0.96
C GLY A 56 -4.33 5.15 2.09
N VAL A 57 -4.98 6.22 2.52
CA VAL A 57 -4.57 7.06 3.64
C VAL A 57 -5.49 6.84 4.85
N SER A 58 -4.92 6.95 6.04
CA SER A 58 -5.62 6.78 7.31
C SER A 58 -5.10 7.78 8.35
N VAL A 59 -5.97 8.63 8.88
CA VAL A 59 -5.65 9.55 10.02
C VAL A 59 -6.18 9.00 11.34
N ASN A 60 -7.14 8.08 11.27
CA ASN A 60 -7.68 7.32 12.39
C ASN A 60 -7.58 5.84 12.05
N PRO A 61 -7.15 4.97 12.98
CA PRO A 61 -6.79 3.58 12.71
C PRO A 61 -7.98 2.67 12.36
N LEU A 62 -9.12 3.21 11.91
CA LEU A 62 -10.37 2.51 11.66
C LEU A 62 -10.63 2.23 10.18
N ALA A 63 -10.00 2.98 9.26
CA ALA A 63 -10.15 2.74 7.82
C ALA A 63 -9.02 3.38 7.00
N PHE A 64 -8.78 2.81 5.81
CA PHE A 64 -8.01 3.41 4.74
C PHE A 64 -8.96 3.93 3.65
N LEU A 65 -8.76 5.16 3.20
CA LEU A 65 -9.55 5.81 2.16
C LEU A 65 -8.66 6.11 0.95
N LYS A 66 -9.22 6.05 -0.26
CA LYS A 66 -8.53 6.49 -1.50
C LYS A 66 -8.29 7.98 -1.49
N GLU A 67 -9.29 8.71 -0.99
CA GLU A 67 -9.27 10.15 -0.88
C GLU A 67 -9.87 10.62 0.44
N ASP A 68 -9.20 11.57 1.08
CA ASP A 68 -9.66 12.19 2.31
C ASP A 68 -9.14 13.62 2.45
N ASN A 69 -9.89 14.44 3.19
CA ASN A 69 -9.48 15.75 3.69
C ASN A 69 -8.95 15.60 5.10
N ILE A 70 -7.63 15.55 5.23
CA ILE A 70 -6.97 15.30 6.50
C ILE A 70 -6.67 16.58 7.29
N ASP A 71 -6.62 16.46 8.60
CA ASP A 71 -6.10 17.49 9.48
C ASP A 71 -4.57 17.37 9.54
N VAL A 72 -3.84 18.35 9.00
CA VAL A 72 -2.37 18.36 8.93
C VAL A 72 -1.69 18.30 10.29
N GLN A 73 -2.40 18.64 11.37
CA GLN A 73 -1.89 18.52 12.73
C GLN A 73 -1.84 17.08 13.22
N LYS A 74 -2.51 16.15 12.53
CA LYS A 74 -2.55 14.74 12.88
C LYS A 74 -1.64 13.92 11.97
N PRO A 75 -0.98 12.89 12.50
CA PRO A 75 -0.24 11.97 11.66
C PRO A 75 -1.20 11.22 10.73
N ALA A 76 -0.78 11.04 9.49
CA ALA A 76 -1.44 10.21 8.50
C ALA A 76 -0.56 9.00 8.20
N LYS A 77 -1.18 7.81 8.13
CA LYS A 77 -0.57 6.59 7.65
C LYS A 77 -0.99 6.36 6.20
N ILE A 78 -0.01 6.18 5.32
CA ILE A 78 -0.21 5.84 3.91
C ILE A 78 0.43 4.49 3.65
N VAL A 79 -0.36 3.58 3.09
CA VAL A 79 0.09 2.22 2.75
C VAL A 79 -0.40 1.83 1.37
N ALA A 80 0.33 0.90 0.80
CA ALA A 80 0.15 0.40 -0.53
C ALA A 80 0.33 -1.13 -0.57
N SER A 81 -0.34 -1.76 -1.51
CA SER A 81 -0.21 -3.16 -1.85
C SER A 81 -0.20 -3.30 -3.36
N ILE A 82 0.77 -4.04 -3.86
CA ILE A 82 0.94 -4.34 -5.28
C ILE A 82 0.66 -5.83 -5.47
N THR A 83 -0.35 -6.18 -6.25
CA THR A 83 -0.50 -7.55 -6.76
C THR A 83 0.32 -7.65 -8.04
N VAL A 84 1.47 -8.29 -7.96
CA VAL A 84 2.48 -8.31 -9.02
C VAL A 84 2.03 -9.25 -10.14
N ASP A 85 2.29 -8.86 -11.39
CA ASP A 85 2.13 -9.73 -12.56
C ASP A 85 2.86 -11.06 -12.33
N PRO A 86 2.21 -12.23 -12.48
CA PRO A 86 2.85 -13.52 -12.27
C PRO A 86 4.16 -13.73 -13.05
N LYS A 87 4.36 -13.03 -14.18
CA LYS A 87 5.60 -13.10 -14.96
C LYS A 87 6.78 -12.34 -14.30
N ASP A 88 6.48 -11.39 -13.42
CA ASP A 88 7.46 -10.53 -12.73
C ASP A 88 7.84 -11.06 -11.34
N VAL A 89 7.07 -12.01 -10.80
CA VAL A 89 7.33 -12.64 -9.49
C VAL A 89 8.68 -13.37 -9.49
N GLY A 90 9.50 -13.15 -8.46
CA GLY A 90 10.85 -13.68 -8.30
C GLY A 90 11.94 -12.87 -9.01
N GLN A 91 11.57 -11.84 -9.77
CA GLN A 91 12.54 -10.90 -10.33
C GLN A 91 12.99 -9.88 -9.28
N ILE A 92 14.21 -9.36 -9.44
CA ILE A 92 14.73 -8.26 -8.63
C ILE A 92 14.28 -6.95 -9.25
N ALA A 93 13.65 -6.10 -8.46
CA ALA A 93 13.15 -4.79 -8.87
C ALA A 93 13.37 -3.75 -7.76
N ASP A 94 13.37 -2.48 -8.15
CA ASP A 94 13.33 -1.37 -7.22
C ASP A 94 11.88 -0.93 -7.02
N ILE A 95 11.42 -0.82 -5.77
CA ILE A 95 10.15 -0.16 -5.47
C ILE A 95 10.36 1.34 -5.56
N VAL A 96 9.50 2.03 -6.29
CA VAL A 96 9.57 3.49 -6.48
C VAL A 96 8.31 4.16 -5.94
N VAL A 97 8.47 5.34 -5.37
CA VAL A 97 7.38 6.20 -4.92
C VAL A 97 7.65 7.63 -5.37
N TYR A 98 6.67 8.24 -6.01
CA TYR A 98 6.71 9.65 -6.38
C TYR A 98 5.35 10.31 -6.12
N VAL A 99 5.36 11.62 -5.95
CA VAL A 99 4.19 12.38 -5.55
C VAL A 99 4.05 13.64 -6.38
N SER A 100 2.81 14.00 -6.66
CA SER A 100 2.44 15.31 -7.17
C SER A 100 1.89 16.13 -6.03
N PHE A 101 2.50 17.30 -5.77
CA PHE A 101 2.12 18.16 -4.67
C PHE A 101 1.79 19.56 -5.17
N ALA A 102 0.60 20.03 -4.82
CA ALA A 102 0.15 21.39 -5.10
C ALA A 102 -0.14 22.13 -3.79
N ASN A 103 0.65 23.16 -3.48
CA ASN A 103 0.36 24.04 -2.35
C ASN A 103 -0.92 24.87 -2.62
N LEU A 104 -1.61 25.28 -1.55
CA LEU A 104 -2.84 26.06 -1.58
C LEU A 104 -2.73 27.34 -2.41
N ASP A 105 -1.55 27.97 -2.42
CA ASP A 105 -1.26 29.21 -3.16
C ASP A 105 -0.98 29.00 -4.65
N ASN A 106 -0.61 27.79 -5.07
CA ASN A 106 -0.21 27.49 -6.45
C ASN A 106 -0.81 26.18 -6.97
N GLN A 107 -2.14 26.06 -6.86
CA GLN A 107 -2.85 24.83 -7.22
C GLN A 107 -2.77 24.46 -8.71
N GLY A 108 -2.43 25.43 -9.58
CA GLY A 108 -2.37 25.24 -11.02
C GLY A 108 -1.06 24.65 -11.55
N ASN A 109 -0.03 24.56 -10.69
CA ASN A 109 1.29 24.08 -11.09
C ASN A 109 1.86 23.15 -10.00
N PRO A 110 1.40 21.89 -9.92
CA PRO A 110 1.94 20.93 -8.97
C PRO A 110 3.42 20.67 -9.24
N ALA A 111 4.21 20.59 -8.18
CA ALA A 111 5.58 20.10 -8.24
C ALA A 111 5.59 18.58 -8.09
N LEU A 112 6.49 17.91 -8.80
CA LEU A 112 6.72 16.48 -8.64
C LEU A 112 7.92 16.22 -7.75
N PHE A 113 7.76 15.23 -6.90
CA PHE A 113 8.82 14.76 -6.02
C PHE A 113 8.90 13.23 -6.04
N MET A 114 10.06 12.69 -5.72
CA MET A 114 10.31 11.27 -5.53
C MET A 114 10.87 11.04 -4.12
N LEU A 115 10.63 9.85 -3.57
CA LEU A 115 11.09 9.44 -2.25
C LEU A 115 12.22 8.42 -2.39
N ASP A 116 13.34 8.64 -1.69
CA ASP A 116 14.44 7.69 -1.61
C ASP A 116 14.23 6.63 -0.50
N GLU A 117 15.22 5.76 -0.31
CA GLU A 117 15.23 4.71 0.72
C GLU A 117 15.11 5.20 2.17
N ASN A 118 15.42 6.47 2.41
CA ASN A 118 15.31 7.11 3.72
C ASN A 118 14.00 7.92 3.87
N GLY A 119 13.17 7.96 2.83
CA GLY A 119 12.00 8.83 2.74
C GLY A 119 12.34 10.30 2.54
N GLU A 120 13.57 10.62 2.12
CA GLU A 120 13.97 11.97 1.73
C GLU A 120 13.30 12.35 0.41
N VAL A 121 12.91 13.62 0.31
CA VAL A 121 12.11 14.15 -0.80
C VAL A 121 13.03 14.84 -1.80
N PHE A 122 13.08 14.33 -3.03
CA PHE A 122 13.82 14.93 -4.14
C PHE A 122 12.87 15.46 -5.20
N SER A 123 13.19 16.56 -5.88
CA SER A 123 12.44 16.99 -7.05
C SER A 123 12.62 15.99 -8.19
N TRP A 124 11.55 15.69 -8.91
CA TRP A 124 11.59 14.78 -10.07
C TRP A 124 11.20 15.50 -11.35
N ASP A 125 11.87 15.16 -12.44
CA ASP A 125 11.78 15.81 -13.76
C ASP A 125 10.89 15.05 -14.76
N PHE A 126 10.12 14.07 -14.27
CA PHE A 126 9.29 13.14 -15.05
C PHE A 126 10.05 12.11 -15.88
N ASP A 127 11.39 12.08 -15.84
CA ASP A 127 12.15 11.05 -16.55
C ASP A 127 12.29 9.80 -15.67
N PRO A 128 11.76 8.63 -16.09
CA PRO A 128 11.91 7.38 -15.35
C PRO A 128 13.36 7.01 -15.01
N ILE A 129 14.33 7.42 -15.84
CA ILE A 129 15.76 7.14 -15.60
C ILE A 129 16.30 7.83 -14.35
N ASN A 130 15.65 8.93 -13.94
CA ASN A 130 16.05 9.73 -12.79
C ASN A 130 15.28 9.36 -11.52
N LEU A 131 14.38 8.36 -11.57
CA LEU A 131 13.69 7.87 -10.38
C LEU A 131 14.68 7.21 -9.43
N VAL A 132 14.62 7.63 -8.17
CA VAL A 132 15.36 6.98 -7.09
C VAL A 132 14.53 5.83 -6.49
N PRO A 133 15.18 4.74 -6.05
CA PRO A 133 14.49 3.65 -5.38
C PRO A 133 14.03 4.09 -3.98
N PHE A 134 12.76 3.81 -3.67
CA PHE A 134 12.20 3.90 -2.32
C PHE A 134 12.50 2.63 -1.51
N ILE A 135 12.49 1.46 -2.16
CA ILE A 135 13.03 0.21 -1.59
C ILE A 135 13.86 -0.48 -2.67
N PRO A 136 15.20 -0.47 -2.57
CA PRO A 136 16.06 -1.02 -3.61
C PRO A 136 16.13 -2.55 -3.56
N GLN A 137 16.34 -3.15 -4.74
CA GLN A 137 16.72 -4.56 -4.92
C GLN A 137 15.82 -5.59 -4.21
N VAL A 138 14.50 -5.40 -4.33
CA VAL A 138 13.49 -6.29 -3.76
C VAL A 138 13.22 -7.45 -4.70
N GLU A 139 13.23 -8.68 -4.18
CA GLU A 139 12.70 -9.84 -4.89
C GLU A 139 11.16 -9.81 -4.84
N LEU A 140 10.54 -9.58 -5.99
CA LEU A 140 9.10 -9.39 -6.09
C LEU A 140 8.34 -10.65 -5.67
N GLN A 141 7.48 -10.50 -4.67
CA GLN A 141 6.52 -11.53 -4.29
C GLN A 141 5.20 -11.35 -5.06
N SER A 142 4.32 -12.34 -5.01
CA SER A 142 2.97 -12.23 -5.63
C SER A 142 2.15 -11.07 -5.06
N THR A 143 2.45 -10.65 -3.84
CA THR A 143 1.90 -9.43 -3.24
C THR A 143 3.01 -8.69 -2.50
N GLN A 144 3.23 -7.43 -2.87
CA GLN A 144 4.20 -6.55 -2.23
C GLN A 144 3.46 -5.52 -1.38
N GLN A 145 3.68 -5.54 -0.07
CA GLN A 145 3.18 -4.49 0.83
C GLN A 145 4.23 -3.38 0.94
N VAL A 146 3.78 -2.13 0.95
CA VAL A 146 4.64 -0.94 1.03
C VAL A 146 4.04 0.03 2.07
N ASP A 147 4.76 0.25 3.17
CA ASP A 147 4.47 1.33 4.11
C ASP A 147 5.15 2.60 3.59
N ILE A 148 4.37 3.54 3.04
CA ILE A 148 4.90 4.72 2.34
C ILE A 148 5.18 5.86 3.32
N TYR A 149 4.24 6.13 4.23
CA TYR A 149 4.32 7.29 5.11
C TYR A 149 3.60 7.08 6.43
N ASN A 150 4.14 7.65 7.51
CA ASN A 150 3.53 7.60 8.83
C ASN A 150 3.94 8.82 9.68
N SER A 151 3.52 10.02 9.25
CA SER A 151 3.83 11.28 9.94
C SER A 151 2.81 12.37 9.57
N GLN A 152 3.04 13.61 10.00
CA GLN A 152 2.23 14.78 9.63
C GLN A 152 2.51 15.21 8.19
N LEU A 153 1.46 15.43 7.41
CA LEU A 153 1.58 15.87 6.02
C LEU A 153 1.54 17.41 5.91
N PRO A 154 2.23 17.99 4.91
CA PRO A 154 2.16 19.42 4.66
C PRO A 154 0.79 19.85 4.16
N GLU A 155 0.45 21.13 4.33
CA GLU A 155 -0.76 21.72 3.75
C GLU A 155 -0.68 21.77 2.22
N GLY A 156 -1.62 21.11 1.54
CA GLY A 156 -1.70 21.10 0.09
C GLY A 156 -2.42 19.86 -0.45
N LYS A 157 -2.55 19.75 -1.77
CA LYS A 157 -3.06 18.54 -2.42
C LYS A 157 -1.90 17.62 -2.72
N LEU A 158 -2.00 16.37 -2.27
CA LEU A 158 -0.97 15.35 -2.46
C LEU A 158 -1.57 14.20 -3.25
N GLN A 159 -0.97 13.89 -4.40
CA GLN A 159 -1.28 12.68 -5.13
C GLN A 159 -0.07 11.76 -5.09
N ILE A 160 -0.28 10.51 -4.71
CA ILE A 160 0.80 9.53 -4.50
C ILE A 160 0.76 8.49 -5.59
N PHE A 161 1.94 8.19 -6.13
CA PHE A 161 2.16 7.18 -7.14
C PHE A 161 3.24 6.23 -6.65
N PHE A 162 3.06 4.95 -6.91
CA PHE A 162 3.97 3.90 -6.50
C PHE A 162 3.94 2.73 -7.48
N GLY A 163 5.02 1.96 -7.46
CA GLY A 163 5.23 0.90 -8.43
C GLY A 163 6.55 0.19 -8.22
N TYR A 164 6.99 -0.50 -9.26
CA TYR A 164 8.31 -1.12 -9.30
C TYR A 164 8.98 -0.89 -10.65
N LEU A 165 10.30 -0.81 -10.61
CA LEU A 165 11.20 -0.65 -11.75
C LEU A 165 11.98 -1.96 -11.91
N LEU A 166 11.69 -2.65 -13.01
CA LEU A 166 12.52 -3.75 -13.52
C LEU A 166 13.69 -3.18 -14.32
N ALA A 167 14.64 -4.05 -14.69
CA ALA A 167 15.79 -3.67 -15.50
C ALA A 167 15.40 -3.03 -16.85
N ASP A 168 14.22 -3.35 -17.38
CA ASP A 168 13.74 -2.97 -18.71
C ASP A 168 12.34 -2.32 -18.72
N ALA A 169 11.68 -2.17 -17.57
CA ALA A 169 10.32 -1.67 -17.51
C ALA A 169 9.98 -0.93 -16.20
N LEU A 170 9.19 0.13 -16.31
CA LEU A 170 8.54 0.82 -15.20
C LEU A 170 7.07 0.37 -15.11
N ILE A 171 6.64 -0.12 -13.95
CA ILE A 171 5.26 -0.55 -13.70
C ILE A 171 4.71 0.24 -12.51
N VAL A 172 3.71 1.10 -12.76
CA VAL A 172 3.21 2.07 -11.77
C VAL A 172 1.70 2.17 -11.73
N ASN A 173 1.13 2.58 -10.60
CA ASN A 173 -0.27 2.99 -10.56
C ASN A 173 -0.40 4.36 -11.24
N LEU A 174 -1.27 4.48 -12.25
CA LEU A 174 -1.76 5.78 -12.66
C LEU A 174 -3.24 5.83 -12.31
N ALA A 175 -3.54 6.38 -11.13
CA ALA A 175 -4.88 6.87 -10.86
C ALA A 175 -5.13 8.10 -11.74
N MET A 176 -5.64 7.85 -12.96
CA MET A 176 -6.01 8.89 -13.92
C MET A 176 -6.98 9.90 -13.30
N GLN A 177 -6.63 11.17 -13.48
CA GLN A 177 -7.33 12.37 -13.01
C GLN A 177 -8.85 12.32 -13.18
N LYS A 178 -9.58 12.56 -12.08
CA LYS A 178 -10.95 13.09 -12.17
C LYS A 178 -10.99 14.45 -11.46
N LYS A 179 -11.06 15.53 -12.26
CA LYS A 179 -11.31 16.90 -11.80
C LYS A 179 -12.60 16.93 -10.95
N GLY A 180 -12.45 17.06 -9.64
CA GLY A 180 -13.51 17.39 -8.69
C GLY A 180 -13.18 18.67 -7.93
N PRO A 181 -14.20 19.46 -7.51
CA PRO A 181 -13.98 20.75 -6.84
C PRO A 181 -13.65 20.61 -5.35
N PHE A 182 -12.53 21.23 -4.98
CA PHE A 182 -12.17 21.88 -3.70
C PHE A 182 -12.27 21.12 -2.36
N GLY A 183 -11.09 20.73 -1.87
CA GLY A 183 -10.74 20.23 -0.53
C GLY A 183 -9.24 19.86 -0.54
N LEU A 184 -8.59 19.71 0.63
CA LEU A 184 -7.31 19.03 0.77
C LEU A 184 -7.47 17.56 0.37
N ALA A 185 -7.50 17.27 -0.92
CA ALA A 185 -7.62 15.92 -1.41
C ALA A 185 -6.24 15.25 -1.42
N ILE A 186 -6.06 14.25 -0.56
CA ILE A 186 -5.05 13.23 -0.83
C ILE A 186 -5.68 12.28 -1.82
N THR A 187 -5.07 12.03 -2.97
CA THR A 187 -5.49 10.93 -3.84
C THR A 187 -4.35 9.91 -3.87
N VAL A 188 -4.60 8.73 -3.31
CA VAL A 188 -3.72 7.56 -3.50
C VAL A 188 -4.23 6.78 -4.71
#